data_AF-A0ABC8KTJ3-F1
#
_entry.id   AF-A0ABC8KTJ3-F1
#
_cell.length_a   1.000
_cell.length_b   1.000
_cell.length_c   1.000
_cell.angle_alpha   90.00
_cell.angle_beta   90.00
_cell.angle_gamma   90.00
#
_symmetry.space_group_name_H-M   'P 1'
#
loop_
_entity.id
_entity.type
_entity.pdbx_description
1 polymer ?
#
loop_
_entity_poly.entity_id
_entity_poly.type
_entity_poly.pdbx_seq_one_letter_code
_entity_poly.pdbx_strand_id
1 'polypeptide(L)'
;MTSPALLVDVPRDENITAEVMRSLHIPKGVRRVLFRTLNTHRRLMFEKEFESSFVRFMLDGAKWLVENTDIKLIGLDYLSFAAYEEATEMHKLILEQRDIIPVEALKLDDVEVGVYSLHCLPMRLP
;
A
#
# COMPACT_ATOMS: atom_id res chain seq x y z
N MET A 1 10.81 -12.40 -1.66
CA MET A 1 10.64 -11.91 -3.04
C MET A 1 11.68 -10.82 -3.30
N THR A 2 12.47 -10.95 -4.37
CA THR A 2 13.42 -9.91 -4.81
C THR A 2 13.03 -9.44 -6.20
N SER A 3 12.71 -8.16 -6.36
CA SER A 3 12.18 -7.64 -7.63
C SER A 3 12.00 -6.12 -7.62
N PRO A 4 11.88 -5.47 -8.79
CA PRO A 4 11.56 -4.05 -8.86
C PRO A 4 10.23 -3.71 -8.18
N ALA A 5 10.23 -2.61 -7.42
CA ALA A 5 9.05 -1.96 -6.87
C ALA A 5 9.13 -0.45 -7.11
N LEU A 6 7.99 0.16 -7.41
CA LEU A 6 7.86 1.60 -7.58
C LEU A 6 7.37 2.21 -6.27
N LEU A 7 8.11 3.14 -5.69
CA LEU A 7 7.62 4.00 -4.62
C LEU A 7 6.89 5.19 -5.23
N VAL A 8 5.66 5.44 -4.79
CA VAL A 8 4.83 6.60 -5.19
C VAL A 8 4.40 7.38 -3.96
N ASP A 9 4.23 8.69 -4.14
CA ASP A 9 3.60 9.56 -3.14
C ASP A 9 2.10 9.67 -3.41
N VAL A 10 1.31 9.33 -2.40
CA VAL A 10 -0.13 9.58 -2.36
C VAL A 10 -0.37 11.08 -2.13
N PRO A 11 -1.32 11.72 -2.83
CA PRO A 11 -1.72 13.09 -2.54
C PRO A 11 -1.95 13.30 -1.04
N ARG A 12 -1.43 14.42 -0.53
CA ARG A 12 -1.52 14.70 0.91
C ARG A 12 -2.98 14.82 1.33
N ASP A 13 -3.27 14.36 2.54
CA ASP A 13 -4.59 14.41 3.17
C ASP A 13 -5.70 13.57 2.49
N GLU A 14 -5.34 12.66 1.57
CA GLU A 14 -6.29 11.77 0.92
C GLU A 14 -6.11 10.30 1.34
N ASN A 15 -7.24 9.60 1.50
CA ASN A 15 -7.25 8.13 1.48
C ASN A 15 -7.06 7.63 0.05
N ILE A 16 -6.59 6.40 -0.10
CA ILE A 16 -6.34 5.81 -1.42
C ILE A 16 -7.68 5.33 -2.02
N THR A 17 -8.38 6.26 -2.68
CA THR A 17 -9.63 6.05 -3.42
C THR A 17 -9.37 5.63 -4.87
N ALA A 18 -10.42 5.34 -5.63
CA ALA A 18 -10.29 5.06 -7.06
C ALA A 18 -9.76 6.28 -7.84
N GLU A 19 -10.09 7.49 -7.40
CA GLU A 19 -9.61 8.74 -8.00
C GLU A 19 -8.12 8.94 -7.75
N VAL A 20 -7.68 8.75 -6.51
CA VAL A 20 -6.26 8.76 -6.16
C VAL A 20 -5.49 7.72 -6.98
N MET A 21 -5.99 6.48 -7.04
CA MET A 21 -5.33 5.44 -7.83
C MET A 21 -5.17 5.81 -9.32
N ARG A 22 -6.15 6.51 -9.91
CA ARG A 22 -6.05 7.04 -11.27
C ARG A 22 -5.02 8.16 -11.38
N SER A 23 -5.00 9.10 -10.42
CA SER A 23 -4.12 10.27 -10.44
C SER A 23 -2.64 9.93 -10.20
N LEU A 24 -2.34 8.77 -9.64
CA LEU A 24 -0.97 8.29 -9.46
C LEU A 24 -0.26 7.91 -10.78
N HIS A 25 -1.02 7.77 -11.89
CA HIS A 25 -0.48 7.45 -13.22
C HIS A 25 0.54 6.28 -13.23
N ILE A 26 0.26 5.24 -12.42
CA ILE A 26 1.16 4.08 -12.29
C ILE A 26 1.32 3.41 -13.68
N PRO A 27 2.56 3.27 -14.20
CA PRO A 27 2.77 2.69 -15.52
C PRO A 27 2.28 1.24 -15.61
N LYS A 28 1.71 0.87 -16.76
CA LYS A 28 1.35 -0.53 -17.06
C LYS A 28 2.56 -1.44 -16.95
N GLY A 29 2.35 -2.68 -16.48
CA GLY A 29 3.42 -3.65 -16.26
C GLY A 29 4.17 -3.51 -14.94
N VAL A 30 3.96 -2.43 -14.16
CA VAL A 30 4.46 -2.36 -12.78
C VAL A 30 3.75 -3.41 -11.92
N ARG A 31 4.55 -4.28 -11.30
CA ARG A 31 4.04 -5.43 -10.52
C ARG A 31 4.02 -5.18 -9.01
N ARG A 32 4.77 -4.18 -8.52
CA ARG A 32 4.91 -3.90 -7.09
C ARG A 32 4.97 -2.41 -6.85
N VAL A 33 4.15 -1.93 -5.93
CA VAL A 33 4.06 -0.50 -5.62
C VAL A 33 4.12 -0.31 -4.12
N LEU A 34 4.93 0.63 -3.66
CA LEU A 34 4.96 1.10 -2.28
C LEU A 34 4.27 2.46 -2.26
N PHE A 35 3.27 2.63 -1.40
CA PHE A 35 2.52 3.87 -1.25
C PHE A 35 3.03 4.57 -0.01
N ARG A 36 3.73 5.70 -0.20
CA ARG A 36 4.00 6.61 0.89
C ARG A 36 2.86 7.61 1.00
N THR A 37 2.38 7.78 2.22
CA THR A 37 1.17 8.53 2.53
C THR A 37 1.47 9.60 3.58
N LEU A 38 0.41 10.29 4.02
CA LEU A 38 0.49 11.19 5.16
C LEU A 38 0.94 10.47 6.46
N ASN A 39 0.81 9.14 6.55
CA ASN A 39 1.24 8.36 7.72
C ASN A 39 2.74 8.50 7.99
N THR A 40 3.58 8.40 6.94
CA THR A 40 5.03 8.66 7.06
C THR A 40 5.29 10.10 7.48
N HIS A 41 4.62 11.07 6.86
CA HIS A 41 4.81 12.49 7.18
C HIS A 41 4.42 12.85 8.63
N ARG A 42 3.34 12.23 9.14
CA ARG A 42 2.90 12.32 10.53
C ARG A 42 3.75 11.50 11.49
N ARG A 43 4.73 10.75 10.99
CA ARG A 43 5.63 9.88 11.77
C ARG A 43 4.87 8.85 12.60
N LEU A 44 3.73 8.36 12.10
CA LEU A 44 2.85 7.46 12.88
C LEU A 44 3.54 6.17 13.32
N MET A 45 4.54 5.69 12.56
CA MET A 45 5.34 4.52 12.94
C MET A 45 6.25 4.74 14.16
N PHE A 46 6.39 5.99 14.63
CA PHE A 46 7.13 6.34 15.86
C PHE A 46 6.21 6.58 17.05
N GLU A 47 4.90 6.65 16.83
CA GLU A 47 3.93 6.83 17.90
C GLU A 47 3.67 5.51 18.63
N LYS A 48 3.47 5.59 19.94
CA LYS A 48 3.14 4.41 20.75
C LYS A 48 1.68 4.01 20.62
N GLU A 49 0.82 4.99 20.40
CA GLU A 49 -0.62 4.80 20.31
C GLU A 49 -1.04 4.53 18.87
N PHE A 50 -2.06 3.70 18.71
CA PHE A 50 -2.66 3.44 17.41
C PHE A 50 -3.48 4.65 16.98
N GLU A 51 -3.21 5.14 15.77
CA GLU A 51 -4.00 6.17 15.11
C GLU A 51 -5.04 5.50 14.23
N SER A 52 -6.33 5.64 14.55
CA SER A 52 -7.43 5.04 13.78
C SER A 52 -7.80 5.84 12.53
N SER A 53 -7.39 7.12 12.46
CA SER A 53 -7.62 8.05 11.34
C SER A 53 -6.50 8.03 10.29
N PHE A 54 -5.63 7.02 10.32
CA PHE A 54 -4.53 6.88 9.37
C PHE A 54 -5.01 6.79 7.91
N VAL A 55 -4.15 7.19 6.98
CA VAL A 55 -4.41 7.06 5.54
C VAL A 55 -4.40 5.59 5.15
N ARG A 56 -5.46 5.15 4.47
CA ARG A 56 -5.71 3.76 4.10
C ARG A 56 -6.30 3.64 2.71
N PHE A 57 -6.40 2.42 2.19
CA PHE A 57 -7.23 2.16 1.02
C PHE A 57 -8.71 2.27 1.38
N MET A 58 -9.46 2.92 0.49
CA MET A 58 -10.91 2.84 0.46
C MET A 58 -11.34 1.68 -0.46
N LEU A 59 -12.56 1.17 -0.26
CA LEU A 59 -13.07 0.03 -1.01
C LEU A 59 -13.04 0.26 -2.53
N ASP A 60 -13.37 1.46 -2.99
CA ASP A 60 -13.34 1.82 -4.41
C ASP A 60 -11.91 1.85 -4.96
N GLY A 61 -10.93 2.33 -4.17
CA GLY A 61 -9.51 2.30 -4.52
C GLY A 61 -8.96 0.89 -4.65
N ALA A 62 -9.33 0.00 -3.73
CA ALA A 62 -8.93 -1.41 -3.79
C ALA A 62 -9.57 -2.15 -4.98
N LYS A 63 -10.85 -1.89 -5.28
CA LYS A 63 -11.49 -2.44 -6.49
C LYS A 63 -10.81 -1.94 -7.75
N TRP A 64 -10.55 -0.63 -7.83
CA TRP A 64 -9.87 -0.05 -8.97
C TRP A 64 -8.49 -0.67 -9.19
N LEU A 65 -7.70 -0.84 -8.11
CA LEU A 65 -6.40 -1.52 -8.13
C LEU A 65 -6.49 -2.92 -8.76
N VAL A 66 -7.44 -3.74 -8.29
CA VAL A 66 -7.67 -5.13 -8.72
C VAL A 66 -8.08 -5.23 -10.19
N GLU A 67 -8.92 -4.30 -10.63
CA GLU A 67 -9.53 -4.31 -11.96
C GLU A 67 -8.62 -3.69 -13.04
N ASN A 68 -7.81 -2.70 -12.68
CA ASN A 68 -7.15 -1.82 -13.67
C ASN A 68 -5.62 -1.94 -13.70
N THR A 69 -5.02 -2.77 -12.86
CA THR A 69 -3.55 -2.87 -12.75
C THR A 69 -3.05 -4.32 -12.79
N ASP A 70 -1.75 -4.47 -13.10
CA ASP A 70 -1.03 -5.75 -13.02
C ASP A 70 -0.32 -5.94 -11.68
N ILE A 71 -0.61 -5.09 -10.69
CA ILE A 71 0.07 -5.08 -9.40
C ILE A 71 -0.21 -6.39 -8.65
N LYS A 72 0.83 -6.94 -8.02
CA LYS A 72 0.84 -8.17 -7.22
C LYS A 72 1.40 -8.00 -5.83
N LEU A 73 1.98 -6.84 -5.53
CA LEU A 73 2.41 -6.49 -4.19
C LEU A 73 2.12 -5.02 -3.97
N ILE A 74 1.52 -4.71 -2.84
CA ILE A 74 1.33 -3.35 -2.36
C ILE A 74 2.05 -3.20 -1.02
N GLY A 75 2.86 -2.15 -0.90
CA GLY A 75 3.52 -1.78 0.33
C GLY A 75 2.85 -0.55 0.94
N LEU A 76 2.62 -0.57 2.24
CA LEU A 76 1.96 0.50 2.97
C LEU A 76 2.76 0.93 4.18
N ASP A 77 2.72 2.22 4.44
CA ASP A 77 3.52 2.88 5.47
C ASP A 77 2.81 3.03 6.83
N TYR A 78 1.85 2.13 7.10
CA TYR A 78 1.23 2.02 8.41
C TYR A 78 0.73 0.60 8.70
N LEU A 79 0.22 0.41 9.92
CA LEU A 79 -0.09 -0.88 10.52
C LEU A 79 -1.24 -1.65 9.85
N SER A 80 -1.98 -1.06 8.91
CA SER A 80 -2.98 -1.79 8.13
C SER A 80 -3.27 -1.20 6.76
N PHE A 81 -3.81 -2.03 5.86
CA PHE A 81 -4.33 -1.68 4.54
C PHE A 81 -5.70 -0.99 4.56
N ALA A 82 -6.53 -1.29 5.54
CA ALA A 82 -7.90 -0.80 5.64
C ALA A 82 -8.28 -0.47 7.08
N ALA A 83 -9.46 0.14 7.27
CA ALA A 83 -10.01 0.38 8.60
C ALA A 83 -10.21 -0.94 9.35
N TYR A 84 -10.17 -0.92 10.68
CA TYR A 84 -10.27 -2.12 11.51
C TYR A 84 -11.56 -2.91 11.20
N GLU A 85 -12.67 -2.21 11.06
CA GLU A 85 -13.99 -2.77 10.78
C GLU A 85 -14.09 -3.43 9.39
N GLU A 86 -13.30 -2.95 8.43
CA GLU A 86 -13.36 -3.34 7.02
C GLU A 86 -12.18 -4.24 6.61
N ALA A 87 -11.19 -4.43 7.49
CA ALA A 87 -9.93 -5.09 7.20
C ALA A 87 -10.14 -6.49 6.60
N THR A 88 -11.07 -7.28 7.14
CA THR A 88 -11.31 -8.64 6.65
C THR A 88 -11.83 -8.66 5.21
N GLU A 89 -12.80 -7.80 4.87
CA GLU A 89 -13.36 -7.73 3.52
C GLU A 89 -12.33 -7.23 2.52
N MET A 90 -11.59 -6.19 2.91
CA MET A 90 -10.55 -5.57 2.09
C MET A 90 -9.39 -6.53 1.78
N HIS A 91 -8.95 -7.32 2.75
CA HIS A 91 -7.92 -8.35 2.52
C HIS A 91 -8.42 -9.48 1.62
N LYS A 92 -9.67 -9.94 1.81
CA LYS A 92 -10.27 -10.96 0.93
C LYS A 92 -10.36 -10.47 -0.51
N LEU A 93 -10.78 -9.23 -0.71
CA LEU A 93 -10.88 -8.61 -2.04
C LEU A 93 -9.55 -8.72 -2.81
N ILE A 94 -8.44 -8.33 -2.20
CA ILE A 94 -7.14 -8.28 -2.89
C ILE A 94 -6.46 -9.66 -3.00
N LEU A 95 -6.63 -10.53 -1.99
CA LEU A 95 -6.02 -11.86 -1.96
C LEU A 95 -6.76 -12.85 -2.85
N GLU A 96 -8.09 -12.96 -2.71
CA GLU A 96 -8.87 -13.96 -3.44
C GLU A 96 -8.99 -13.64 -4.93
N GLN A 97 -9.14 -12.37 -5.30
CA GLN A 97 -9.40 -12.02 -6.70
C GLN A 97 -8.15 -11.93 -7.56
N ARG A 98 -7.02 -11.50 -7.00
CA ARG A 98 -5.81 -11.19 -7.78
C ARG A 98 -4.50 -11.65 -7.15
N ASP A 99 -4.52 -12.30 -5.99
CA ASP A 99 -3.31 -12.73 -5.27
C ASP A 99 -2.33 -11.55 -5.10
N ILE A 100 -2.87 -10.40 -4.67
CA ILE A 100 -2.08 -9.21 -4.36
C ILE A 100 -1.63 -9.30 -2.91
N ILE A 101 -0.32 -9.27 -2.71
CA ILE A 101 0.30 -9.41 -1.39
C ILE A 101 0.42 -8.03 -0.73
N PRO A 102 -0.23 -7.78 0.41
CA PRO A 102 0.03 -6.60 1.20
C PRO A 102 1.31 -6.75 2.03
N VAL A 103 2.11 -5.69 2.08
CA VAL A 103 3.24 -5.52 2.99
C VAL A 103 2.96 -4.26 3.81
N GLU A 104 2.56 -4.47 5.06
CA GLU A 104 2.16 -3.39 5.97
C GLU A 104 3.33 -3.00 6.89
N ALA A 105 3.17 -1.89 7.61
CA ALA A 105 4.13 -1.36 8.57
C ALA A 105 5.50 -1.00 7.96
N LEU A 106 5.53 -0.54 6.71
CA LEU A 106 6.75 -0.04 6.09
C LEU A 106 7.16 1.29 6.70
N LYS A 107 8.48 1.48 6.84
CA LYS A 107 9.09 2.75 7.19
C LYS A 107 9.70 3.36 5.92
N LEU A 108 9.10 4.45 5.43
CA LEU A 108 9.47 5.09 4.15
C LEU A 108 10.01 6.51 4.33
N ASP A 109 10.38 6.90 5.56
CA ASP A 109 11.05 8.17 5.85
C ASP A 109 12.31 8.33 4.99
N ASP A 110 12.50 9.54 4.46
CA ASP A 110 13.73 9.95 3.74
C ASP A 110 14.08 9.07 2.51
N VAL A 111 13.12 8.33 1.95
CA VAL A 111 13.28 7.56 0.69
C VAL A 111 12.77 8.37 -0.49
N GLU A 112 13.57 8.62 -1.52
CA GLU A 112 13.08 9.35 -2.71
C GLU A 112 12.06 8.53 -3.52
N VAL A 113 11.14 9.21 -4.21
CA VAL A 113 10.22 8.54 -5.14
C VAL A 113 11.02 7.94 -6.29
N GLY A 114 10.76 6.69 -6.64
CA GLY A 114 11.51 6.01 -7.69
C GLY A 114 11.35 4.50 -7.70
N VAL A 115 12.12 3.85 -8.57
CA VAL A 115 12.13 2.39 -8.72
C VAL A 115 13.28 1.81 -7.91
N TYR A 116 12.97 0.81 -7.07
CA TYR A 116 13.92 0.16 -6.18
C TYR A 116 13.89 -1.37 -6.34
N SER A 117 15.00 -2.01 -6.00
CA SER A 117 15.03 -3.46 -5.76
C SER A 117 14.43 -3.75 -4.39
N LEU A 118 13.19 -4.24 -4.36
CA LEU A 118 12.54 -4.65 -3.12
C LEU A 118 13.00 -6.05 -2.71
N HIS A 119 13.57 -6.15 -1.51
CA HIS A 119 13.89 -7.41 -0.84
C HIS A 119 12.93 -7.62 0.34
N CYS A 120 11.83 -8.32 0.10
CA CYS A 120 10.81 -8.61 1.11
C CYS A 120 10.54 -10.11 1.14
N LEU A 121 11.29 -10.82 1.99
CA LEU A 121 11.18 -12.27 2.16
C LEU A 121 10.53 -12.53 3.52
N PRO A 122 9.36 -13.20 3.57
CA PRO A 122 8.79 -13.58 4.85
C PRO A 122 9.71 -14.59 5.54
N MET A 123 9.69 -14.60 6.88
CA MET A 123 10.27 -15.71 7.61
C MET A 123 9.59 -17.01 7.19
N ARG A 124 10.37 -18.08 7.02
CA ARG A 124 9.83 -19.39 6.72
C ARG A 124 9.19 -19.96 7.98
N LEU A 125 7.88 -19.82 8.10
CA LEU A 125 7.08 -20.48 9.13
C LEU A 125 6.77 -21.92 8.66
N PRO A 126 6.88 -22.93 9.53
CA PRO A 126 6.60 -24.32 9.22
C PRO A 126 5.11 -24.60 9.00
#